data_AF-A0AB74BKJ1-F1
#
_entry.id   AF-A0AB74BKJ1-F1
#
_cell.length_a   1.000
_cell.length_b   1.000
_cell.length_c   1.000
_cell.angle_alpha   90.00
_cell.angle_beta   90.00
_cell.angle_gamma   90.00
#
_symmetry.space_group_name_H-M   'P 1'
#
loop_
_entity.id
_entity.type
_entity.pdbx_description
1 polymer ?
#
loop_
_entity_poly.entity_id
_entity_poly.type
_entity_poly.pdbx_seq_one_letter_code
_entity_poly.pdbx_strand_id
1 'polypeptide(L)'
;MLEMKVCLVQSGGFAGAVKRCEVDTSTLEQPEAEQLQRLVSDSGLNQSSSAFNDQARDLNQYEITIEDEAREICLTFDEHNVPASARQLLGFLKQRVKPGKL
;
A
#
# COMPACT_ATOMS: atom_id res chain seq x y z
N MET A 1 12.82 -16.84 -8.05
CA MET A 1 12.66 -15.58 -7.30
C MET A 1 11.18 -15.40 -7.18
N LEU A 2 10.65 -15.24 -5.96
CA LEU A 2 9.22 -14.96 -5.79
C LEU A 2 8.96 -13.57 -6.37
N GLU A 3 8.06 -13.48 -7.34
CA GLU A 3 7.63 -12.23 -7.94
C GLU A 3 6.52 -11.65 -7.07
N MET A 4 6.79 -10.52 -6.42
CA MET A 4 5.86 -9.81 -5.57
C MET A 4 5.72 -8.37 -6.04
N LYS A 5 4.47 -7.95 -6.20
CA LYS A 5 4.10 -6.62 -6.64
C LYS A 5 3.19 -5.98 -5.62
N VAL A 6 3.52 -4.76 -5.24
CA VAL A 6 2.76 -3.99 -4.25
C VAL A 6 2.35 -2.65 -4.85
N CYS A 7 1.05 -2.45 -4.98
CA CYS A 7 0.44 -1.21 -5.43
C CYS A 7 -0.11 -0.46 -4.23
N LEU A 8 0.20 0.84 -4.13
CA LEU A 8 -0.42 1.76 -3.19
C LEU A 8 -1.17 2.84 -3.95
N VAL A 9 -2.45 2.99 -3.65
CA VAL A 9 -3.26 4.13 -4.09
C VAL A 9 -3.65 4.94 -2.86
N GLN A 10 -3.28 6.22 -2.84
CA GLN A 10 -3.76 7.19 -1.88
C GLN A 10 -4.77 8.11 -2.58
N SER A 11 -6.00 8.11 -2.11
CA SER A 11 -7.08 8.98 -2.58
C SER A 11 -7.66 9.79 -1.41
N GLY A 12 -8.51 10.78 -1.71
CA GLY A 12 -9.10 11.65 -0.68
C GLY A 12 -8.23 12.86 -0.31
N GLY A 13 -8.61 13.52 0.79
CA GLY A 13 -8.06 14.82 1.16
C GLY A 13 -8.61 16.00 0.34
N PHE A 14 -8.44 17.20 0.89
CA PHE A 14 -9.08 18.46 0.46
C PHE A 14 -8.90 18.85 -1.02
N ALA A 15 -7.92 18.28 -1.74
CA ALA A 15 -7.63 18.62 -3.14
C ALA A 15 -8.08 17.56 -4.17
N GLY A 16 -8.61 16.41 -3.72
CA GLY A 16 -8.99 15.31 -4.63
C GLY A 16 -7.82 14.69 -5.42
N ALA A 17 -6.58 14.92 -4.98
CA ALA A 17 -5.39 14.46 -5.68
C ALA A 17 -5.14 12.97 -5.41
N VAL A 18 -5.33 12.12 -6.42
CA VAL A 18 -4.99 10.71 -6.34
C VAL A 18 -3.49 10.54 -6.54
N LYS A 19 -2.83 9.91 -5.59
CA LYS A 19 -1.43 9.52 -5.70
C LYS A 19 -1.36 8.01 -5.78
N ARG A 20 -0.48 7.49 -6.63
CA ARG A 20 -0.29 6.05 -6.74
C ARG A 20 1.17 5.68 -6.84
N CYS A 21 1.49 4.49 -6.37
CA CYS A 21 2.79 3.86 -6.52
C CYS A 21 2.59 2.39 -6.85
N GLU A 22 3.49 1.87 -7.66
CA GLU A 22 3.58 0.45 -7.95
C GLU A 22 5.04 0.07 -7.73
N VAL A 23 5.26 -0.96 -6.93
CA VAL A 23 6.58 -1.43 -6.54
C VAL A 23 6.64 -2.93 -6.79
N ASP A 24 7.52 -3.34 -7.68
CA ASP A 24 7.65 -4.72 -8.11
C ASP A 24 9.04 -5.24 -7.75
N THR A 25 9.11 -6.38 -7.04
CA THR A 25 10.38 -6.96 -6.57
C THR A 25 11.27 -7.47 -7.71
N SER A 26 10.70 -7.80 -8.87
CA SER A 26 11.44 -8.18 -10.08
C SER A 26 12.12 -6.96 -10.73
N THR A 27 11.60 -5.75 -10.49
CA THR A 27 12.19 -4.49 -10.98
C THR A 27 13.09 -3.76 -9.97
N LEU A 28 12.95 -4.09 -8.68
CA LEU A 28 13.75 -3.53 -7.59
C LEU A 28 15.13 -4.16 -7.49
N GLU A 29 16.08 -3.43 -6.89
CA GLU A 29 17.35 -4.02 -6.49
C GLU A 29 17.13 -5.05 -5.37
N GLN A 30 17.94 -6.10 -5.35
CA GLN A 30 17.91 -7.18 -4.34
C GLN A 30 17.68 -6.70 -2.89
N PRO A 31 18.42 -5.70 -2.36
CA PRO A 31 18.19 -5.21 -1.00
C PRO A 31 16.82 -4.57 -0.78
N GLU A 32 16.29 -3.86 -1.77
CA GLU A 32 14.96 -3.24 -1.69
C GLU A 32 13.85 -4.29 -1.80
N ALA A 33 14.03 -5.28 -2.67
CA ALA A 33 13.10 -6.40 -2.83
C ALA A 33 12.99 -7.22 -1.53
N GLU A 34 14.11 -7.52 -0.89
CA GLU A 34 14.13 -8.20 0.42
C GLU A 34 13.45 -7.35 1.51
N GLN A 35 13.68 -6.03 1.50
CA GLN A 35 13.04 -5.13 2.44
C GLN A 35 11.52 -5.11 2.24
N LEU A 36 11.02 -5.04 1.01
CA LEU A 36 9.59 -5.06 0.72
C LEU A 36 8.93 -6.35 1.20
N GLN A 37 9.55 -7.50 0.90
CA GLN A 37 9.05 -8.81 1.35
C GLN A 37 8.96 -8.91 2.88
N ARG A 38 9.98 -8.39 3.59
CA ARG A 38 9.96 -8.32 5.05
C ARG A 38 8.83 -7.42 5.57
N LEU A 39 8.65 -6.24 4.97
CA LEU A 39 7.58 -5.32 5.35
C LEU A 39 6.18 -5.91 5.13
N VAL A 40 5.97 -6.60 4.00
CA VAL A 40 4.72 -7.31 3.73
C VAL A 40 4.50 -8.42 4.75
N SER A 41 5.53 -9.22 5.04
CA SER A 41 5.44 -10.29 6.02
C SER A 41 5.15 -9.77 7.45
N ASP A 42 5.83 -8.70 7.86
CA ASP A 42 5.67 -8.07 9.18
C ASP A 42 4.33 -7.33 9.33
N SER A 43 3.82 -6.77 8.22
CA SER A 43 2.55 -6.05 8.21
C SER A 43 1.35 -6.93 8.60
N GLY A 44 1.50 -8.26 8.54
CA GLY A 44 0.42 -9.20 8.84
C GLY A 44 -0.72 -9.15 7.82
N LEU A 45 -0.49 -8.53 6.66
CA LEU A 45 -1.44 -8.39 5.56
C LEU A 45 -1.53 -9.71 4.80
N ASN A 46 -2.24 -10.68 5.37
CA ASN A 46 -2.37 -12.04 4.84
C ASN A 46 -3.75 -12.30 4.19
N GLN A 47 -4.70 -11.38 4.34
CA GLN A 47 -6.07 -11.47 3.81
C GLN A 47 -6.60 -10.10 3.39
N SER A 48 -7.43 -10.10 2.36
CA SER A 48 -8.07 -8.88 1.84
C SER A 48 -9.09 -8.37 2.85
N SER A 49 -9.05 -7.07 3.16
CA SER A 49 -9.99 -6.45 4.10
C SER A 49 -10.12 -4.96 3.85
N SER A 50 -11.32 -4.43 4.03
CA SER A 50 -11.61 -3.00 3.94
C SER A 50 -12.04 -2.46 5.32
N ALA A 51 -11.42 -1.38 5.76
CA ALA A 51 -11.67 -0.71 7.02
C ALA A 51 -11.78 0.79 6.80
N PHE A 52 -13.00 1.26 6.54
CA PHE A 52 -13.26 2.66 6.25
C PHE A 52 -14.28 3.25 7.23
N ASN A 53 -14.10 4.52 7.52
CA ASN A 53 -15.12 5.33 8.17
C ASN A 53 -16.00 6.04 7.12
N ASP A 54 -17.24 5.56 6.96
CA ASP A 54 -18.22 6.06 5.98
C ASP A 54 -18.56 7.56 6.16
N GLN A 55 -18.39 8.10 7.38
CA GLN A 55 -18.67 9.50 7.69
C GLN A 55 -17.52 10.45 7.33
N ALA A 56 -16.40 9.94 6.85
CA ALA A 56 -15.14 10.67 6.81
C ALA A 56 -14.70 10.98 5.36
N ARG A 57 -15.55 11.72 4.63
CA ARG A 57 -15.36 12.12 3.23
C ARG A 57 -14.07 12.90 2.96
N ASP A 58 -13.53 13.57 3.98
CA ASP A 58 -12.35 14.42 3.87
C ASP A 58 -11.03 13.69 4.20
N LEU A 59 -11.09 12.44 4.65
CA LEU A 59 -9.89 11.69 5.02
C LEU A 59 -9.13 11.14 3.82
N ASN A 60 -7.83 10.93 4.03
CA ASN A 60 -7.02 10.16 3.10
C ASN A 60 -7.41 8.68 3.20
N GLN A 61 -7.75 8.10 2.07
CA GLN A 61 -7.94 6.67 1.89
C GLN A 61 -6.66 6.07 1.30
N TYR A 62 -6.32 4.89 1.78
CA TYR A 62 -5.17 4.11 1.33
C TYR A 62 -5.64 2.75 0.89
N GLU A 63 -5.30 2.38 -0.33
CA GLU A 63 -5.52 1.06 -0.89
C GLU A 63 -4.17 0.43 -1.18
N ILE A 64 -3.90 -0.71 -0.55
CA ILE A 64 -2.72 -1.52 -0.77
C ILE A 64 -3.15 -2.82 -1.43
N THR A 65 -2.66 -3.08 -2.63
CA THR A 65 -2.80 -4.36 -3.31
C THR A 65 -1.45 -5.05 -3.32
N ILE A 66 -1.39 -6.27 -2.80
CA ILE A 66 -0.20 -7.12 -2.78
C ILE A 66 -0.52 -8.32 -3.67
N GLU A 67 0.13 -8.38 -4.81
CA GLU A 67 0.10 -9.51 -5.73
C GLU A 67 1.39 -10.30 -5.54
N ASP A 68 1.26 -11.59 -5.27
CA ASP A 68 2.36 -12.55 -5.18
C ASP A 68 1.98 -13.79 -6.01
N GLU A 69 2.95 -14.59 -6.43
CA GLU A 69 2.70 -15.83 -7.20
C GLU A 69 1.64 -16.74 -6.54
N ALA A 70 1.52 -16.71 -5.21
CA ALA A 70 0.57 -17.54 -4.48
C ALA A 70 -0.82 -16.91 -4.26
N ARG A 71 -0.93 -15.58 -4.27
CA ARG A 71 -2.16 -14.87 -3.85
C ARG A 71 -2.16 -13.38 -4.18
N GLU A 72 -3.36 -12.87 -4.44
CA GLU A 72 -3.66 -11.44 -4.50
C GLU A 72 -4.40 -11.02 -3.21
N ILE A 73 -3.91 -9.97 -2.57
CA ILE A 73 -4.45 -9.43 -1.32
C ILE A 73 -4.73 -7.95 -1.51
N CYS A 74 -5.98 -7.54 -1.31
CA CYS A 74 -6.40 -6.15 -1.43
C CYS A 74 -6.85 -5.63 -0.06
N LEU A 75 -6.16 -4.61 0.43
CA LEU A 75 -6.47 -3.97 1.69
C LEU A 75 -6.77 -2.51 1.50
N THR A 76 -7.79 -2.06 2.18
CA THR A 76 -8.25 -0.69 2.03
C THR A 76 -8.55 -0.11 3.39
N PHE A 77 -7.97 1.04 3.71
CA PHE A 77 -8.11 1.66 5.01
C PHE A 77 -7.98 3.18 4.94
N ASP A 78 -8.68 3.89 5.82
CA ASP A 78 -8.47 5.34 5.98
C ASP A 78 -7.31 5.65 6.92
N GLU A 79 -6.85 6.90 6.91
CA GLU A 79 -5.72 7.36 7.73
C GLU A 79 -5.85 7.12 9.23
N HIS A 80 -7.08 7.00 9.76
CA HIS A 80 -7.34 6.70 11.17
C HIS A 80 -7.34 5.20 11.45
N ASN A 81 -7.69 4.37 10.46
CA ASN A 81 -7.79 2.92 10.59
C ASN A 81 -6.55 2.14 10.11
N VAL A 82 -5.46 2.83 9.73
CA VAL A 82 -4.20 2.18 9.33
C VAL A 82 -3.65 1.28 10.46
N PRO A 83 -3.53 -0.04 10.26
CA PRO A 83 -2.92 -0.95 11.24
C PRO A 83 -1.48 -0.55 11.54
N ALA A 84 -1.06 -0.62 12.81
CA ALA A 84 0.30 -0.25 13.22
C ALA A 84 1.38 -1.04 12.43
N SER A 85 1.15 -2.33 12.21
CA SER A 85 2.02 -3.22 11.43
C SER A 85 2.13 -2.80 9.96
N ALA A 86 1.03 -2.31 9.36
CA ALA A 86 1.02 -1.82 7.98
C ALA A 86 1.64 -0.43 7.81
N ARG A 87 1.88 0.32 8.91
CA ARG A 87 2.48 1.68 8.84
C ARG A 87 3.89 1.67 8.26
N GLN A 88 4.69 0.65 8.58
CA GLN A 88 6.05 0.56 8.05
C GLN A 88 6.03 0.33 6.53
N LEU A 89 5.20 -0.60 6.06
CA LEU A 89 4.97 -0.84 4.63
C LEU A 89 4.45 0.43 3.95
N LEU A 90 3.41 1.05 4.50
CA LEU A 90 2.83 2.28 3.98
C LEU A 90 3.88 3.41 3.91
N GLY A 91 4.73 3.56 4.92
CA GLY A 91 5.81 4.55 4.91
C GLY A 91 6.85 4.31 3.82
N PHE A 92 7.19 3.05 3.55
CA PHE A 92 8.09 2.67 2.45
C PHE A 92 7.48 2.97 1.08
N LEU A 93 6.19 2.68 0.90
CA LEU A 93 5.46 2.96 -0.33
C LEU A 93 5.24 4.47 -0.52
N LYS A 94 4.87 5.22 0.51
CA LYS A 94 4.67 6.68 0.47
C LYS A 94 5.90 7.47 0.04
N GLN A 95 7.10 6.96 0.32
CA GLN A 95 8.35 7.57 -0.18
C GLN A 95 8.49 7.46 -1.70
N ARG A 96 7.87 6.44 -2.31
CA ARG A 96 7.86 6.18 -3.76
C ARG A 96 6.60 6.67 -4.45
N VAL A 97 5.55 7.00 -3.69
CA VAL A 97 4.34 7.62 -4.19
C VAL A 97 4.69 8.95 -4.85
N LYS A 98 4.43 9.02 -6.16
CA LYS A 98 4.54 10.26 -6.91
C LYS A 98 3.16 10.91 -6.95
N PRO A 99 3.07 12.24 -6.80
CA PRO A 99 1.82 12.93 -7.11
C PRO A 99 1.51 12.68 -8.58
N GLY A 100 0.40 12.00 -8.85
CA GLY A 100 -0.13 11.91 -10.21
C GLY A 100 -0.58 13.31 -10.61
N LYS A 101 0.03 13.87 -11.66
CA LYS A 101 -0.61 15.02 -12.33
C LYS A 101 -1.89 14.49 -12.97
N LEU A 102 -3.02 15.12 -12.61
CA LEU A 102 -4.24 15.09 -13.41
C LEU A 102 -3.95 15.48 -14.86
#